data_AF-A0AAN0M5I9-F1
#
_entry.id   AF-A0AAN0M5I9-F1
#
_cell.length_a   1.000
_cell.length_b   1.000
_cell.length_c   1.000
_cell.angle_alpha   90.00
_cell.angle_beta   90.00
_cell.angle_gamma   90.00
#
_symmetry.space_group_name_H-M   'P 1'
#
loop_
_entity.id
_entity.type
_entity.pdbx_description
1 polymer ?
#
loop_
_entity_poly.entity_id
_entity_poly.type
_entity_poly.pdbx_seq_one_letter_code
_entity_poly.pdbx_strand_id
1 'polypeptide(L)'
;MARNFIIIEPDPVVCMDIEGMLIAKYPDCQIAAGSSLAEIGAAIYNCGPDSALIVRGTLISDSDDLKRVVQTAAARGAKIVVLGDFNDVGCPASYVELPFTSETVCAAVDFDATTGHSDLTS
;
A
#
# COMPACT_ATOMS: atom_id res chain seq x y z
N MET A 1 -5.34 -15.83 -7.94
CA MET A 1 -6.22 -14.64 -7.99
C MET A 1 -5.38 -13.47 -8.46
N ALA A 2 -5.88 -12.67 -9.41
CA ALA A 2 -5.19 -11.48 -9.86
C ALA A 2 -5.16 -10.45 -8.72
N ARG A 3 -3.96 -9.99 -8.34
CA ARG A 3 -3.76 -8.97 -7.30
C ARG A 3 -3.71 -7.60 -7.98
N ASN A 4 -4.36 -6.60 -7.40
CA ASN A 4 -4.32 -5.24 -7.91
C ASN A 4 -3.45 -4.38 -6.98
N PHE A 5 -2.34 -3.86 -7.50
CA PHE A 5 -1.42 -3.00 -6.75
C PHE A 5 -1.59 -1.56 -7.19
N ILE A 6 -1.74 -0.66 -6.23
CA ILE A 6 -1.74 0.79 -6.47
C ILE A 6 -0.52 1.37 -5.77
N ILE A 7 0.33 2.05 -6.51
CA ILE A 7 1.61 2.60 -6.01
C ILE A 7 1.58 4.11 -6.12
N ILE A 8 1.69 4.81 -4.99
CA ILE A 8 1.82 6.27 -4.93
C ILE A 8 3.21 6.60 -4.40
N GLU A 9 4.14 6.84 -5.32
CA GLU A 9 5.54 7.03 -5.04
C GLU A 9 6.14 8.10 -5.97
N PRO A 10 6.53 9.28 -5.44
CA PRO A 10 7.03 10.37 -6.26
C PRO A 10 8.42 10.12 -6.83
N ASP A 11 9.20 9.22 -6.22
CA ASP A 11 10.50 8.85 -6.75
C ASP A 11 10.35 7.78 -7.85
N PRO A 12 10.67 8.09 -9.13
CA PRO A 12 10.45 7.17 -10.24
C PRO A 12 11.35 5.93 -10.16
N VAL A 13 12.52 6.01 -9.53
CA VAL A 13 13.43 4.87 -9.38
C VAL A 13 12.84 3.88 -8.39
N VAL A 14 12.35 4.38 -7.25
CA VAL A 14 11.67 3.55 -6.24
C VAL A 14 10.38 2.96 -6.80
N CYS A 15 9.60 3.74 -7.55
CA CYS A 15 8.40 3.26 -8.22
C CYS A 15 8.71 2.08 -9.16
N MET A 16 9.68 2.25 -10.07
CA MET A 16 10.09 1.20 -11.01
C MET A 16 10.61 -0.06 -10.30
N ASP A 17 11.35 0.10 -9.19
CA ASP A 17 11.85 -1.03 -8.39
C ASP A 17 10.69 -1.84 -7.78
N ILE A 18 9.70 -1.14 -7.21
CA ILE A 18 8.51 -1.76 -6.63
C ILE A 18 7.69 -2.47 -7.72
N GLU A 19 7.46 -1.82 -8.85
CA GLU A 19 6.76 -2.41 -10.00
C GLU A 19 7.46 -3.67 -10.48
N GLY A 20 8.77 -3.60 -10.73
CA GLY A 20 9.56 -4.74 -11.20
C GLY A 20 9.53 -5.91 -10.25
N MET A 21 9.66 -5.65 -8.95
CA MET A 21 9.52 -6.67 -7.90
C MET A 21 8.13 -7.33 -7.91
N LEU A 22 7.07 -6.53 -7.92
CA LEU A 22 5.70 -7.04 -7.82
C LEU A 22 5.34 -7.87 -9.06
N ILE A 23 5.74 -7.44 -10.25
CA ILE A 23 5.55 -8.21 -11.49
C ILE A 23 6.33 -9.52 -11.43
N ALA A 24 7.57 -9.50 -10.93
CA ALA A 24 8.39 -10.70 -10.81
C ALA A 24 7.80 -11.73 -9.84
N LYS A 25 7.21 -11.30 -8.72
CA LYS A 25 6.58 -12.18 -7.72
C LYS A 25 5.16 -12.59 -8.10
N TYR A 26 4.39 -11.68 -8.72
CA TYR A 26 2.98 -11.85 -9.04
C TYR A 26 2.78 -11.63 -10.55
N PRO A 27 3.03 -12.64 -11.40
CA PRO A 27 3.03 -12.49 -12.86
C PRO A 27 1.67 -12.09 -13.45
N ASP A 28 0.57 -12.35 -12.75
CA ASP A 28 -0.80 -11.99 -13.15
C ASP A 28 -1.35 -10.76 -12.38
N CYS A 29 -0.48 -9.91 -11.83
CA CYS A 29 -0.92 -8.70 -11.14
C CYS A 29 -1.23 -7.55 -12.10
N GLN A 30 -2.13 -6.69 -11.66
CA GLN A 30 -2.38 -5.39 -12.28
C GLN A 30 -1.73 -4.32 -11.41
N ILE A 31 -1.02 -3.38 -12.02
CA ILE A 31 -0.36 -2.29 -11.29
C ILE A 31 -0.82 -0.95 -11.86
N ALA A 32 -1.24 -0.06 -10.97
CA ALA A 32 -1.47 1.35 -11.24
C ALA A 32 -0.48 2.17 -10.41
N ALA A 33 0.50 2.77 -11.06
CA ALA A 33 1.55 3.54 -10.41
C ALA A 33 1.52 5.01 -10.82
N GLY A 34 1.86 5.91 -9.90
CA GLY A 34 1.86 7.34 -10.13
C GLY A 34 2.53 8.10 -9.00
N SER A 35 2.92 9.35 -9.25
CA SER A 35 3.60 10.19 -8.25
C SER A 35 2.64 10.86 -7.27
N SER A 36 1.34 10.86 -7.59
CA SER A 36 0.30 11.54 -6.81
C SER A 36 -1.07 10.88 -6.99
N LEU A 37 -1.99 11.21 -6.09
CA LEU A 37 -3.39 10.77 -6.16
C LEU A 37 -4.07 11.16 -7.48
N ALA A 38 -3.72 12.33 -8.04
CA ALA A 38 -4.30 12.83 -9.28
C ALA A 38 -3.92 11.94 -10.49
N GLU A 39 -2.71 11.37 -10.49
CA GLU A 39 -2.26 10.47 -11.55
C GLU A 39 -2.86 9.07 -11.44
N ILE A 40 -3.02 8.57 -10.20
CA ILE A 40 -3.72 7.29 -9.96
C ILE A 40 -5.19 7.38 -10.37
N GLY A 41 -5.79 8.56 -10.25
CA GLY A 41 -7.11 8.87 -10.76
C GLY A 41 -8.17 7.88 -10.26
N ALA A 42 -8.86 7.21 -11.18
CA ALA A 42 -9.96 6.32 -10.83
C ALA A 42 -9.52 4.96 -10.25
N ALA A 43 -8.25 4.56 -10.40
CA ALA A 43 -7.78 3.24 -9.99
C ALA A 43 -7.89 3.02 -8.47
N ILE A 44 -7.77 4.09 -7.68
CA ILE A 44 -7.91 4.04 -6.23
C ILE A 44 -9.33 3.68 -5.79
N TYR A 45 -10.36 4.02 -6.59
CA TYR A 45 -11.74 3.67 -6.28
C TYR A 45 -12.04 2.18 -6.48
N ASN A 46 -11.19 1.48 -7.24
CA ASN A 46 -11.25 0.03 -7.42
C ASN A 46 -10.44 -0.74 -6.36
N CYS A 47 -9.92 -0.06 -5.34
CA CYS A 47 -9.22 -0.71 -4.24
C CYS A 47 -10.22 -1.47 -3.36
N GLY A 48 -10.07 -2.79 -3.28
CA GLY A 48 -10.92 -3.71 -2.52
C GLY A 48 -10.09 -4.79 -1.83
N PRO A 49 -10.70 -5.90 -1.37
CA PRO A 49 -10.03 -6.91 -0.54
C PRO A 49 -8.86 -7.63 -1.22
N ASP A 50 -8.86 -7.72 -2.54
CA ASP A 50 -7.77 -8.31 -3.35
C ASP A 50 -6.73 -7.28 -3.81
N SER A 51 -6.80 -6.06 -3.29
CA SER A 51 -5.93 -4.94 -3.67
C SER A 51 -4.97 -4.56 -2.55
N ALA A 52 -3.78 -4.08 -2.93
CA ALA A 52 -2.84 -3.46 -2.00
C ALA A 52 -2.49 -2.04 -2.47
N LEU A 53 -2.57 -1.09 -1.54
CA LEU A 53 -2.17 0.30 -1.72
C LEU A 53 -0.81 0.53 -1.06
N ILE A 54 0.18 0.85 -1.87
CA ILE A 54 1.55 1.14 -1.46
C ILE A 54 1.76 2.65 -1.60
N VAL A 55 2.11 3.33 -0.52
CA VAL A 55 2.20 4.80 -0.50
C VAL A 55 3.37 5.27 0.36
N ARG A 56 4.05 6.33 -0.06
CA ARG A 56 5.12 6.94 0.74
C ARG A 56 4.56 7.66 1.97
N GLY A 57 5.11 7.36 3.14
CA GLY A 57 4.65 7.91 4.43
C GLY A 57 4.71 9.44 4.49
N THR A 58 5.69 10.08 3.85
CA THR A 58 5.80 11.55 3.81
C THR A 58 4.66 12.20 3.01
N LEU A 59 4.16 11.55 1.95
CA LEU A 59 3.02 12.07 1.18
C LEU A 59 1.72 12.06 1.99
N ILE A 60 1.54 11.06 2.85
CA ILE A 60 0.36 10.96 3.71
C ILE A 60 0.33 12.14 4.69
N SER A 61 1.48 12.49 5.27
CA SER A 61 1.57 13.60 6.21
C SER A 61 1.44 14.97 5.56
N ASP A 62 1.78 15.07 4.28
CA ASP A 62 1.64 16.31 3.51
C ASP A 62 0.20 16.53 2.99
N SER A 63 -0.60 15.46 2.86
CA SER A 63 -1.93 15.51 2.25
C SER A 63 -3.01 14.78 3.05
N ASP A 64 -3.90 15.55 3.70
CA ASP A 64 -5.10 15.04 4.38
C ASP A 64 -6.04 14.28 3.43
N ASP A 65 -6.14 14.70 2.17
CA ASP A 65 -6.96 14.01 1.16
C ASP A 65 -6.40 12.61 0.87
N LEU A 66 -5.08 12.48 0.72
CA LEU A 66 -4.44 11.18 0.56
C LEU A 66 -4.65 10.31 1.80
N LYS A 67 -4.52 10.88 3.00
CA LYS A 67 -4.80 10.16 4.25
C LYS A 67 -6.22 9.60 4.29
N ARG A 68 -7.24 10.40 3.93
CA ARG A 68 -8.64 9.95 3.85
C ARG A 68 -8.84 8.84 2.83
N VAL A 69 -8.15 8.93 1.69
CA VAL A 69 -8.20 7.92 0.64
C VAL A 69 -7.59 6.60 1.11
N VAL A 70 -6.44 6.64 1.78
CA VAL A 70 -5.79 5.46 2.39
C VAL A 70 -6.73 4.80 3.40
N GLN A 71 -7.33 5.59 4.30
CA GLN A 71 -8.31 5.10 5.27
C GLN A 71 -9.55 4.48 4.60
N THR A 72 -10.04 5.09 3.52
CA THR A 72 -11.18 4.58 2.74
C THR A 72 -10.83 3.26 2.06
N ALA A 73 -9.62 3.12 1.51
CA ALA A 73 -9.15 1.87 0.92
C ALA A 73 -9.06 0.77 1.99
N ALA A 74 -8.50 1.07 3.16
CA ALA A 74 -8.44 0.14 4.29
C ALA A 74 -9.84 -0.33 4.73
N ALA A 75 -10.80 0.60 4.83
CA ALA A 75 -12.18 0.29 5.19
C ALA A 75 -12.90 -0.61 4.15
N ARG A 76 -12.43 -0.63 2.90
CA ARG A 76 -12.90 -1.53 1.85
C ARG A 76 -12.21 -2.91 1.86
N GLY A 77 -11.31 -3.13 2.82
CA GLY A 77 -10.53 -4.36 2.97
C GLY A 77 -9.22 -4.38 2.19
N ALA A 78 -8.83 -3.27 1.55
CA ALA A 78 -7.54 -3.22 0.88
C ALA A 78 -6.38 -3.25 1.86
N LYS A 79 -5.28 -3.89 1.47
CA LYS A 79 -4.05 -3.93 2.25
C LYS A 79 -3.32 -2.60 2.10
N ILE A 80 -2.99 -1.96 3.21
CA ILE A 80 -2.24 -0.69 3.20
C ILE A 80 -0.78 -0.97 3.54
N VAL A 81 0.12 -0.51 2.68
CA VAL A 81 1.56 -0.57 2.89
C VAL A 81 2.12 0.85 2.83
N VAL A 82 2.76 1.29 3.91
CA VAL A 82 3.37 2.62 4.02
C VAL A 82 4.88 2.48 3.94
N LEU A 83 5.51 3.22 3.03
CA LEU A 83 6.96 3.20 2.81
C LEU A 83 7.66 4.38 3.50
N GLY A 84 8.78 4.11 4.16
CA GLY A 84 9.61 5.11 4.82
C GLY A 84 9.06 5.50 6.19
N ASP A 85 8.68 6.77 6.35
CA ASP A 85 8.26 7.33 7.63
C ASP A 85 7.05 6.62 8.25
N PHE A 86 7.18 6.30 9.54
CA PHE A 86 6.08 5.82 10.36
C PHE A 86 5.14 6.98 10.68
N ASN A 87 4.13 7.15 9.84
CA ASN A 87 3.03 8.06 10.13
C ASN A 87 1.78 7.27 10.54
N ASP A 88 1.15 7.69 11.64
CA ASP A 88 -0.13 7.12 12.04
C ASP A 88 -1.18 7.49 11.00
N VAL A 89 -1.60 6.48 10.23
CA VAL A 89 -2.64 6.60 9.21
C VAL A 89 -4.04 6.47 9.81
N GLY A 90 -4.17 6.05 11.07
CA GLY A 90 -5.45 5.81 11.73
C GLY A 90 -6.23 4.61 11.16
N CYS A 91 -5.54 3.68 10.50
CA CYS A 91 -6.10 2.43 9.98
C CYS A 91 -5.04 1.30 10.02
N PRO A 92 -5.43 0.02 9.93
CA PRO A 92 -4.47 -1.08 9.86
C PRO A 92 -3.57 -0.94 8.62
N ALA A 93 -2.27 -0.85 8.83
CA ALA A 93 -1.27 -0.73 7.77
C ALA A 93 0.02 -1.47 8.14
N SER A 94 0.69 -2.01 7.12
CA SER A 94 2.04 -2.53 7.21
C SER A 94 3.03 -1.41 6.90
N TYR A 95 4.07 -1.27 7.72
CA TYR A 95 5.09 -0.25 7.53
C TYR A 95 6.39 -0.89 7.07
N VAL A 96 7.01 -0.30 6.05
CA VAL A 96 8.28 -0.74 5.49
C VAL A 96 9.26 0.42 5.50
N GLU A 97 10.30 0.33 6.31
CA GLU A 97 11.34 1.35 6.40
C GLU A 97 12.21 1.39 5.14
N LEU A 98 12.78 2.57 4.85
CA LEU A 98 13.75 2.76 3.78
C LEU A 98 15.18 2.73 4.36
N PRO A 99 16.16 2.08 3.68
CA PRO A 99 16.01 1.31 2.44
C PRO A 99 15.31 -0.04 2.69
N PHE A 100 14.48 -0.48 1.73
CA PHE A 100 13.78 -1.77 1.80
C PHE A 100 14.42 -2.82 0.90
N THR A 101 14.09 -4.10 1.16
CA THR A 101 14.37 -5.19 0.22
C THR A 101 13.08 -5.67 -0.42
N SER A 102 13.20 -6.41 -1.53
CA SER A 102 12.04 -6.94 -2.21
C SER A 102 11.22 -7.87 -1.31
N GLU A 103 11.90 -8.63 -0.45
CA GLU A 103 11.27 -9.53 0.51
C GLU A 103 10.42 -8.78 1.53
N THR A 104 10.87 -7.62 2.02
CA THR A 104 10.15 -6.83 3.03
C THR A 104 8.85 -6.26 2.48
N VAL A 105 8.88 -5.67 1.29
CA VAL A 105 7.68 -5.15 0.63
C VAL A 105 6.73 -6.28 0.28
N CYS A 106 7.27 -7.39 -0.25
CA CYS A 106 6.48 -8.56 -0.60
C CYS A 106 5.86 -9.25 0.62
N ALA A 107 6.49 -9.21 1.78
CA ALA A 107 5.93 -9.67 3.04
C ALA A 107 4.84 -8.70 3.53
N ALA A 108 5.06 -7.39 3.43
CA ALA A 108 4.09 -6.37 3.84
C ALA A 108 2.77 -6.42 3.05
N VAL A 109 2.83 -6.67 1.73
CA VAL A 109 1.64 -6.83 0.88
C VAL A 109 0.94 -8.18 1.09
N ASP A 110 1.64 -9.20 1.56
CA ASP A 110 1.05 -10.51 1.81
C ASP A 110 0.47 -10.59 3.23
N PHE A 111 1.05 -9.84 4.16
CA PHE A 111 0.62 -9.74 5.54
C PHE A 111 -0.85 -9.36 5.61
N ASP A 112 -1.64 -10.24 6.23
CA ASP A 112 -3.04 -10.00 6.49
C ASP A 112 -3.15 -9.44 7.91
N ALA A 113 -3.40 -8.14 8.03
CA ALA A 113 -3.58 -7.46 9.32
C ALA A 113 -4.86 -7.90 10.05
N THR A 114 -5.49 -9.00 9.64
CA THR A 114 -6.71 -9.57 10.23
C THR A 114 -6.42 -10.43 11.48
N THR A 115 -5.16 -10.52 11.92
CA THR A 115 -4.76 -11.24 13.15
C THR A 115 -4.26 -10.26 14.22
N GLY A 116 -5.14 -9.43 14.76
CA GLY A 116 -4.78 -8.45 15.79
C GLY A 116 -5.88 -8.10 16.81
N HIS A 117 -7.00 -8.82 16.82
CA HIS A 117 -8.02 -8.67 17.86
C HIS A 117 -8.80 -9.97 18.09
N SER A 118 -8.10 -11.00 18.55
CA SER A 118 -8.75 -12.18 19.15
C SER A 118 -8.14 -12.44 20.52
N ASP A 119 -9.01 -12.30 21.51
CA ASP A 119 -8.99 -12.94 22.83
C ASP A 119 -7.85 -12.64 23.80
N LEU A 120 -8.08 -11.66 24.67
CA LEU A 120 -7.55 -11.70 26.03
C LEU A 120 -8.42 -10.90 27.01
N THR A 121 -9.55 -11.50 27.40
CA THR A 121 -10.04 -11.45 28.79
C THR A 121 -10.97 -12.64 29.03
N SER A 122 -10.40 -13.70 29.62
CA SER A 122 -11.14 -14.58 30.54
C SER A 122 -11.31 -13.90 31.89
#